data_AF-A0A3M1TUX2-F1
#
_entry.id   AF-A0A3M1TUX2-F1
#
_cell.length_a   1.000
_cell.length_b   1.000
_cell.length_c   1.000
_cell.angle_alpha   90.00
_cell.angle_beta   90.00
_cell.angle_gamma   90.00
#
_symmetry.space_group_name_H-M   'P 1'
#
loop_
_entity.id
_entity.type
_entity.pdbx_description
1 polymer ?
#
loop_
_entity_poly.entity_id
_entity_poly.type
_entity_poly.pdbx_seq_one_letter_code
_entity_poly.pdbx_strand_id
1 'polypeptide(L)'
;MNNGVIGGFIQCAAMFMFIFPMISITSFINQKLPILSVVFRVLLVFGCLMGFLFGIDSVLNATQPDAYSLLEMDHRMYVFMMTFGPIWPVFLGITGIVVGVNKLVRPLQAVLLALAGFSFPLGRIPDIAVLYLITDLLLIVSFALVANSIYDQRKPTA
;
A
#
# COMPACT_ATOMS: atom_id res chain seq x y z
N MET A 1 16.64 4.98 -17.08
CA MET A 1 15.92 6.23 -17.44
C MET A 1 16.17 7.20 -16.30
N ASN A 2 16.39 8.48 -16.58
CA ASN A 2 16.31 9.54 -15.56
C ASN A 2 15.11 9.23 -14.64
N ASN A 3 15.15 9.66 -13.37
CA ASN A 3 13.97 9.99 -12.55
C ASN A 3 13.97 9.41 -11.13
N GLY A 4 15.04 9.59 -10.35
CA GLY A 4 14.83 9.56 -8.91
C GLY A 4 13.71 10.55 -8.51
N VAL A 5 13.67 11.74 -9.15
CA VAL A 5 12.81 12.84 -8.66
C VAL A 5 11.39 12.58 -9.09
N ILE A 6 11.21 12.28 -10.38
CA ILE A 6 9.91 11.95 -10.95
C ILE A 6 9.42 10.60 -10.38
N GLY A 7 10.28 9.62 -10.13
CA GLY A 7 9.91 8.35 -9.50
C GLY A 7 9.44 8.54 -8.05
N GLY A 8 10.18 9.32 -7.27
CA GLY A 8 9.79 9.72 -5.93
C GLY A 8 8.48 10.52 -5.90
N PHE A 9 8.30 11.48 -6.80
CA PHE A 9 7.06 12.25 -6.93
C PHE A 9 5.87 11.37 -7.34
N ILE A 10 6.06 10.47 -8.31
CA ILE A 10 5.04 9.49 -8.73
C ILE A 10 4.66 8.59 -7.55
N GLN A 11 5.63 8.14 -6.76
CA GLN A 11 5.35 7.34 -5.57
C GLN A 11 4.52 8.12 -4.54
N CYS A 12 4.85 9.38 -4.25
CA CYS A 12 4.06 10.25 -3.37
C CYS A 12 2.63 10.42 -3.88
N ALA A 13 2.48 10.74 -5.16
CA ALA A 13 1.18 10.90 -5.80
C ALA A 13 0.38 9.59 -5.77
N ALA A 14 1.02 8.45 -6.02
CA ALA A 14 0.39 7.14 -5.96
C ALA A 14 -0.09 6.82 -4.53
N MET A 15 0.73 7.08 -3.51
CA MET A 15 0.34 6.89 -2.10
C MET A 15 -0.89 7.72 -1.72
N PHE A 16 -0.97 8.97 -2.20
CA PHE A 16 -2.17 9.79 -2.04
C PHE A 16 -3.39 9.17 -2.72
N MET A 17 -3.23 8.67 -3.95
CA MET A 17 -4.34 8.04 -4.69
C MET A 17 -4.86 6.76 -4.01
N PHE A 18 -4.02 6.02 -3.28
CA PHE A 18 -4.45 4.83 -2.53
C PHE A 18 -5.28 5.15 -1.28
N ILE A 19 -5.30 6.40 -0.81
CA ILE A 19 -6.11 6.80 0.35
C ILE A 19 -7.61 6.61 0.05
N PHE A 20 -8.08 7.01 -1.13
CA PHE A 20 -9.51 6.96 -1.50
C PHE A 20 -10.12 5.54 -1.48
N PRO A 21 -9.54 4.53 -2.13
CA PRO A 21 -10.08 3.17 -2.06
C PRO A 21 -9.99 2.60 -0.64
N MET A 22 -8.95 2.95 0.13
CA MET A 22 -8.83 2.48 1.51
C MET A 22 -9.83 3.11 2.47
N ILE A 23 -10.18 4.39 2.30
CA ILE A 23 -11.29 5.02 3.04
C ILE A 23 -12.61 4.30 2.73
N SER A 24 -12.81 3.91 1.47
CA SER A 24 -14.01 3.18 1.05
C SER A 24 -14.08 1.79 1.68
N ILE A 25 -12.97 1.04 1.67
CA ILE A 25 -12.85 -0.28 2.29
C ILE A 25 -13.04 -0.19 3.81
N THR A 26 -12.35 0.74 4.49
CA THR A 26 -12.45 0.88 5.95
C THR A 26 -13.83 1.36 6.40
N SER A 27 -14.50 2.20 5.60
CA SER A 27 -15.91 2.56 5.82
C SER A 27 -16.85 1.38 5.64
N PHE A 28 -16.57 0.51 4.67
CA PHE A 28 -17.34 -0.73 4.50
C PHE A 28 -17.11 -1.70 5.65
N ILE A 29 -15.86 -1.86 6.12
CA ILE A 29 -15.55 -2.60 7.34
C ILE A 29 -16.29 -1.99 8.53
N ASN A 30 -16.36 -0.66 8.67
CA ASN A 30 -17.07 0.00 9.77
C ASN A 30 -18.55 -0.39 9.86
N GLN A 31 -19.22 -0.56 8.71
CA GLN A 31 -20.64 -0.92 8.66
C GLN A 31 -20.89 -2.34 9.18
N LYS A 32 -19.90 -3.24 9.08
CA LYS A 32 -20.05 -4.67 9.43
C LYS A 32 -19.30 -5.05 10.72
N LEU A 33 -18.20 -4.36 11.02
CA LEU A 33 -17.22 -4.66 12.07
C LEU A 33 -16.70 -3.34 12.70
N PRO A 34 -17.53 -2.64 13.50
CA PRO A 34 -17.21 -1.29 13.98
C PRO A 34 -15.96 -1.23 14.88
N ILE A 35 -15.77 -2.21 15.76
CA ILE A 35 -14.60 -2.28 16.64
C ILE A 35 -13.31 -2.43 15.82
N LEU A 36 -13.34 -3.32 14.82
CA LEU A 36 -12.18 -3.55 13.96
C LEU A 36 -11.87 -2.33 13.08
N SER A 37 -12.90 -1.57 12.68
CA SER A 37 -12.71 -0.36 11.87
C SER A 37 -11.91 0.72 12.58
N VAL A 38 -12.04 0.87 13.90
CA VAL A 38 -11.23 1.84 14.67
C VAL A 38 -9.75 1.52 14.53
N VAL A 39 -9.37 0.27 14.76
CA VAL A 39 -7.97 -0.20 14.62
C VAL A 39 -7.50 -0.02 13.18
N PHE A 40 -8.34 -0.39 12.21
CA PHE A 40 -8.02 -0.26 10.79
C PHE A 40 -7.83 1.17 10.32
N ARG A 41 -8.59 2.12 10.84
CA ARG A 41 -8.43 3.55 10.50
C ARG A 41 -7.12 4.10 11.05
N VAL A 42 -6.73 3.70 12.26
CA VAL A 42 -5.43 4.07 12.84
C VAL A 42 -4.30 3.47 12.01
N LEU A 43 -4.38 2.18 11.67
CA LEU A 43 -3.41 1.51 10.82
C LEU A 43 -3.36 2.07 9.39
N LEU A 44 -4.49 2.53 8.85
CA LEU A 44 -4.55 3.21 7.55
C LEU A 44 -3.76 4.52 7.60
N VAL A 45 -4.06 5.39 8.57
CA VAL A 45 -3.34 6.68 8.71
C VAL A 45 -1.86 6.43 8.91
N PHE A 46 -1.50 5.53 9.83
CA PHE A 46 -0.11 5.20 10.11
C PHE A 46 0.58 4.57 8.90
N GLY A 47 -0.07 3.65 8.21
CA GLY A 47 0.42 3.00 7.00
C GLY A 47 0.62 4.00 5.85
N CYS A 48 -0.29 4.95 5.64
CA CYS A 48 -0.12 5.99 4.62
C CYS A 48 1.06 6.90 4.94
N LEU A 49 1.25 7.29 6.21
CA LEU A 49 2.39 8.11 6.64
C LEU A 49 3.72 7.36 6.49
N MET A 50 3.74 6.09 6.91
CA MET A 50 4.97 5.28 6.90
C MET A 50 5.28 4.68 5.53
N GLY A 51 4.29 4.49 4.66
CA GLY A 51 4.49 4.01 3.29
C GLY A 51 5.33 4.96 2.43
N PHE A 52 5.32 6.26 2.75
CA PHE A 52 6.23 7.24 2.17
C PHE A 52 7.70 6.92 2.50
N LEU A 53 7.98 6.42 3.70
CA LEU A 53 9.34 6.07 4.14
C LEU A 53 9.92 4.91 3.32
N PHE A 54 9.09 4.05 2.73
CA PHE A 54 9.54 2.91 1.94
C PHE A 54 10.18 3.31 0.59
N GLY A 55 10.09 4.57 0.16
CA GLY A 55 10.74 5.05 -1.07
C GLY A 55 11.51 6.36 -0.93
N ILE A 56 11.87 6.75 0.29
CA ILE A 56 12.65 7.98 0.46
C ILE A 56 14.02 7.88 -0.19
N ASP A 57 14.63 6.69 -0.22
CA ASP A 57 15.95 6.49 -0.83
C ASP A 57 15.90 6.88 -2.31
N SER A 58 14.81 6.53 -3.00
CA SER A 58 14.57 6.95 -4.38
C SER A 58 14.46 8.47 -4.51
N VAL A 59 13.86 9.17 -3.54
CA VAL A 59 13.74 10.65 -3.50
C VAL A 59 15.09 11.31 -3.15
N LEU A 60 15.91 10.71 -2.30
CA LEU A 60 17.21 11.24 -1.91
C LEU A 60 18.23 11.08 -3.03
N ASN A 61 18.34 9.87 -3.60
CA ASN A 61 19.17 9.59 -4.78
C ASN A 61 18.80 10.49 -5.97
N ALA A 62 17.57 11.00 -6.00
CA ALA A 62 17.10 11.91 -7.00
C ALA A 62 17.58 13.35 -6.87
N THR A 63 17.52 13.85 -5.65
CA THR A 63 17.72 15.25 -5.30
C THR A 63 19.19 15.51 -5.02
N GLN A 64 19.92 14.46 -4.61
CA GLN A 64 21.35 14.47 -4.34
C GLN A 64 21.99 13.18 -4.90
N PRO A 65 22.24 13.12 -6.23
CA PRO A 65 22.75 11.90 -6.89
C PRO A 65 24.14 11.45 -6.40
N ASP A 66 24.94 12.38 -5.90
CA ASP A 66 26.28 12.14 -5.35
C ASP A 66 26.28 12.05 -3.82
N ALA A 67 25.11 12.11 -3.17
CA ALA A 67 25.04 11.90 -1.72
C ALA A 67 25.29 10.44 -1.38
N TYR A 68 25.98 10.22 -0.26
CA TYR A 68 26.05 8.94 0.40
C TYR A 68 24.64 8.35 0.56
N SER A 69 24.53 7.03 0.46
CA SER A 69 23.25 6.35 0.71
C SER A 69 22.71 6.71 2.10
N LEU A 70 21.39 6.64 2.31
CA LEU A 70 20.80 6.98 3.62
C LEU A 70 21.43 6.17 4.77
N LEU A 71 21.81 4.91 4.50
CA LEU A 71 22.56 4.06 5.42
C LEU A 71 23.92 4.66 5.83
N GLU A 72 24.63 5.25 4.88
CA GLU A 72 25.93 5.89 5.10
C GLU A 72 25.81 7.28 5.73
N MET A 73 24.69 7.98 5.51
CA MET A 73 24.41 9.29 6.10
C MET A 73 23.95 9.20 7.57
N ASP A 74 22.99 8.32 7.87
CA ASP A 74 22.45 8.11 9.21
C ASP A 74 21.85 6.70 9.38
N HIS A 75 22.62 5.83 10.02
CA HIS A 75 22.19 4.45 10.31
C HIS A 75 20.90 4.38 11.13
N ARG A 76 20.64 5.33 12.05
CA ARG A 76 19.43 5.31 12.88
C ARG A 76 18.20 5.61 12.03
N MET A 77 18.32 6.59 11.14
CA MET A 77 17.27 6.91 10.18
C MET A 77 17.00 5.72 9.27
N TYR A 78 18.03 5.08 8.72
CA TYR A 78 17.87 3.88 7.90
C TYR A 78 17.14 2.74 8.62
N VAL A 79 17.54 2.42 9.86
CA VAL A 79 16.86 1.38 10.67
C VAL A 79 15.40 1.75 10.94
N PHE A 80 15.12 3.01 11.26
CA PHE A 80 13.75 3.49 11.42
C PHE A 80 12.92 3.27 10.16
N MET A 81 13.45 3.62 8.99
CA MET A 81 12.73 3.50 7.72
C MET A 81 12.51 2.04 7.30
N MET A 82 13.50 1.18 7.51
CA MET A 82 13.35 -0.27 7.27
C MET A 82 12.36 -0.94 8.23
N THR A 83 12.20 -0.39 9.44
CA THR A 83 11.25 -0.90 10.43
C THR A 83 9.81 -0.47 10.11
N PHE A 84 9.61 0.81 9.78
CA PHE A 84 8.27 1.36 9.61
C PHE A 84 7.79 1.36 8.15
N GLY A 85 8.68 1.40 7.17
CA GLY A 85 8.33 1.37 5.73
C GLY A 85 7.46 0.18 5.31
N PRO A 86 7.73 -1.06 5.78
CA PRO A 86 6.90 -2.23 5.47
C PRO A 86 5.50 -2.21 6.08
N ILE A 87 5.16 -1.24 6.92
CA ILE A 87 3.83 -1.19 7.55
C ILE A 87 2.72 -1.02 6.52
N TRP A 88 2.94 -0.23 5.47
CA TRP A 88 1.96 -0.07 4.40
C TRP A 88 1.64 -1.40 3.67
N PRO A 89 2.63 -2.12 3.11
CA PRO A 89 2.36 -3.39 2.44
C PRO A 89 1.79 -4.46 3.38
N VAL A 90 2.25 -4.49 4.64
CA VAL A 90 1.69 -5.37 5.67
C VAL A 90 0.23 -5.04 5.95
N PHE A 91 -0.11 -3.75 6.08
CA PHE A 91 -1.48 -3.30 6.30
C PHE A 91 -2.42 -3.67 5.14
N LEU A 92 -1.95 -3.53 3.89
CA LEU A 92 -2.68 -4.01 2.71
C LEU A 92 -2.91 -5.53 2.75
N GLY A 93 -1.86 -6.27 3.09
CA GLY A 93 -1.90 -7.73 3.29
C GLY A 93 -2.97 -8.14 4.30
N ILE A 94 -2.93 -7.53 5.49
CA ILE A 94 -3.88 -7.74 6.58
C ILE A 94 -5.29 -7.32 6.16
N THR A 95 -5.44 -6.23 5.39
CA THR A 95 -6.73 -5.80 4.87
C THR A 95 -7.36 -6.87 4.00
N GLY A 96 -6.60 -7.43 3.06
CA GLY A 96 -7.04 -8.56 2.23
C GLY A 96 -7.51 -9.75 3.06
N ILE A 97 -6.74 -10.14 4.08
CA ILE A 97 -7.09 -11.23 5.00
C ILE A 97 -8.39 -10.92 5.75
N VAL A 98 -8.52 -9.72 6.32
CA VAL A 98 -9.69 -9.34 7.12
C VAL A 98 -10.97 -9.32 6.27
N VAL A 99 -10.93 -8.74 5.07
CA VAL A 99 -12.11 -8.74 4.19
C VAL A 99 -12.47 -10.14 3.70
N GLY A 100 -11.47 -11.03 3.55
CA GLY A 100 -11.69 -12.43 3.16
C GLY A 100 -12.27 -13.29 4.28
N VAL A 101 -11.64 -13.29 5.46
CA VAL A 101 -12.07 -14.08 6.63
C VAL A 101 -13.49 -13.72 7.06
N ASN A 102 -13.83 -12.43 7.00
CA ASN A 102 -15.17 -11.94 7.35
C ASN A 102 -16.16 -12.00 6.17
N LYS A 103 -15.80 -12.62 5.04
CA LYS A 103 -16.63 -12.78 3.84
C LYS A 103 -17.25 -11.45 3.35
N LEU A 104 -16.51 -10.36 3.50
CA LEU A 104 -16.92 -9.02 3.08
C LEU A 104 -16.81 -8.83 1.57
N VAL A 105 -15.96 -9.61 0.91
CA VAL A 105 -15.76 -9.64 -0.54
C VAL A 105 -15.61 -11.08 -1.02
N ARG A 106 -15.55 -11.31 -2.34
CA ARG A 106 -15.33 -12.67 -2.87
C ARG A 106 -13.93 -13.17 -2.49
N PRO A 107 -13.74 -14.48 -2.20
CA PRO A 107 -12.46 -15.02 -1.71
C PRO A 107 -11.27 -14.69 -2.63
N LEU A 108 -11.46 -14.79 -3.94
CA LEU A 108 -10.40 -14.47 -4.91
C LEU A 108 -9.92 -13.00 -4.79
N GLN A 109 -10.83 -12.07 -4.53
CA GLN A 109 -10.51 -10.64 -4.43
C GLN A 109 -9.74 -10.34 -3.14
N ALA A 110 -10.12 -10.99 -2.04
CA ALA A 110 -9.41 -10.93 -0.78
C ALA A 110 -7.98 -11.48 -0.91
N VAL A 111 -7.82 -12.63 -1.58
CA VAL A 111 -6.50 -13.23 -1.85
C VAL A 111 -5.65 -12.31 -2.71
N LEU A 112 -6.21 -11.74 -3.78
CA LEU A 112 -5.46 -10.81 -4.65
C LEU A 112 -5.01 -9.56 -3.90
N LEU A 113 -5.86 -8.98 -3.03
CA LEU A 113 -5.46 -7.83 -2.21
C LEU A 113 -4.37 -8.20 -1.20
N ALA A 114 -4.48 -9.37 -0.57
CA ALA A 114 -3.47 -9.85 0.37
C ALA A 114 -2.12 -10.07 -0.34
N LEU A 115 -2.14 -10.73 -1.50
CA LEU A 115 -0.96 -10.94 -2.34
C LEU A 115 -0.37 -9.62 -2.83
N ALA A 116 -1.19 -8.65 -3.24
CA ALA A 116 -0.73 -7.33 -3.63
C ALA A 116 0.07 -6.65 -2.50
N GLY A 117 -0.46 -6.68 -1.28
CA GLY A 117 0.24 -6.15 -0.10
C GLY A 117 1.58 -6.84 0.16
N PHE A 118 1.60 -8.16 0.26
CA PHE A 118 2.81 -8.90 0.60
C PHE A 118 3.85 -8.97 -0.51
N SER A 119 3.43 -8.86 -1.78
CA SER A 119 4.34 -8.84 -2.92
C SER A 119 4.90 -7.46 -3.22
N PHE A 120 4.30 -6.38 -2.69
CA PHE A 120 4.75 -5.02 -2.94
C PHE A 120 6.25 -4.79 -2.61
N PRO A 121 6.82 -5.31 -1.50
CA PRO A 121 8.27 -5.23 -1.26
C PRO A 121 9.12 -5.93 -2.32
N LEU A 122 8.62 -7.03 -2.92
CA LEU A 122 9.32 -7.75 -4.00
C LEU A 122 9.43 -6.90 -5.27
N GLY A 123 8.49 -5.98 -5.46
CA GLY A 123 8.52 -4.99 -6.54
C GLY A 123 9.24 -3.70 -6.16
N ARG A 124 10.02 -3.66 -5.08
CA ARG A 124 10.75 -2.42 -4.69
C ARG A 124 12.16 -2.69 -4.20
N ILE A 125 12.41 -3.81 -3.51
CA ILE A 125 13.73 -4.15 -2.96
C ILE A 125 14.73 -4.60 -4.05
N PRO A 126 14.42 -5.57 -4.92
CA PRO A 126 15.43 -6.16 -5.82
C PRO A 126 15.77 -5.30 -7.07
N ASP A 127 15.21 -4.09 -7.20
CA ASP A 127 15.35 -3.20 -8.36
C ASP A 127 15.15 -3.85 -9.75
N ILE A 128 14.15 -4.73 -9.86
CA ILE A 128 13.80 -5.43 -11.10
C ILE A 128 12.57 -4.76 -11.72
N ALA A 129 12.76 -4.03 -12.83
CA ALA A 129 11.70 -3.26 -13.49
C ALA A 129 10.43 -4.08 -13.83
N VAL A 130 10.57 -5.36 -14.19
CA VAL A 130 9.43 -6.24 -14.47
C VAL A 130 8.60 -6.51 -13.21
N LEU A 131 9.24 -6.67 -12.04
CA LEU A 131 8.54 -6.87 -10.78
C LEU A 131 7.75 -5.63 -10.36
N TYR A 132 8.20 -4.43 -10.75
CA TYR A 132 7.49 -3.18 -10.50
C TYR A 132 6.13 -3.22 -11.18
N LEU A 133 6.14 -3.53 -12.47
CA LEU A 133 4.92 -3.62 -13.27
C LEU A 133 3.97 -4.70 -12.75
N ILE A 134 4.49 -5.90 -12.43
CA ILE A 134 3.67 -7.02 -11.94
C ILE A 134 2.99 -6.65 -10.61
N THR A 135 3.73 -6.11 -9.66
CA THR A 135 3.20 -5.77 -8.33
C THR A 135 2.25 -4.58 -8.39
N ASP A 136 2.53 -3.58 -9.23
CA ASP A 136 1.64 -2.43 -9.42
C ASP A 136 0.33 -2.83 -10.12
N LEU A 137 0.40 -3.69 -11.14
CA LEU A 137 -0.80 -4.23 -11.79
C LEU A 137 -1.63 -5.09 -10.82
N LEU A 138 -0.98 -5.95 -10.04
CA LEU A 138 -1.65 -6.77 -9.04
C LEU A 138 -2.37 -5.88 -8.01
N LEU A 139 -1.73 -4.80 -7.56
CA LEU A 139 -2.30 -3.84 -6.63
C LEU A 139 -3.51 -3.12 -7.24
N ILE A 140 -3.38 -2.53 -8.42
CA ILE A 140 -4.47 -1.82 -9.11
C ILE A 140 -5.66 -2.74 -9.36
N VAL A 141 -5.41 -3.94 -9.91
CA VAL A 141 -6.46 -4.93 -10.20
C VAL A 141 -7.15 -5.38 -8.92
N SER A 142 -6.40 -5.64 -7.85
CA SER A 142 -7.00 -6.06 -6.57
C SER A 142 -7.94 -5.00 -6.00
N PHE A 143 -7.54 -3.72 -6.04
CA PHE A 143 -8.37 -2.60 -5.61
C PHE A 143 -9.63 -2.45 -6.45
N ALA A 144 -9.51 -2.52 -7.78
CA ALA A 144 -10.65 -2.43 -8.68
C ALA A 144 -11.69 -3.55 -8.42
N LEU A 145 -11.21 -4.78 -8.20
CA LEU A 145 -12.08 -5.92 -7.92
C LEU A 145 -12.78 -5.81 -6.55
N VAL A 146 -12.05 -5.39 -5.51
CA VAL A 146 -12.61 -5.15 -4.18
C VAL A 146 -13.64 -4.02 -4.22
N ALA A 147 -13.32 -2.91 -4.89
CA ALA A 147 -14.24 -1.78 -5.06
C ALA A 147 -15.54 -2.21 -5.77
N ASN A 148 -15.43 -3.01 -6.83
CA ASN A 148 -16.60 -3.54 -7.53
C ASN A 148 -17.47 -4.42 -6.60
N SER A 149 -16.85 -5.27 -5.77
CA SER A 149 -17.58 -6.12 -4.83
C SER A 149 -18.27 -5.33 -3.71
N ILE A 150 -17.70 -4.21 -3.28
CA ILE A 150 -18.32 -3.31 -2.31
C ILE A 150 -19.49 -2.56 -2.96
N TYR A 151 -19.31 -2.09 -4.20
CA TYR A 151 -20.35 -1.42 -4.97
C TYR A 151 -21.57 -2.30 -5.18
N ASP A 152 -21.37 -3.55 -5.62
CA ASP A 152 -22.47 -4.50 -5.86
C ASP A 152 -23.28 -4.78 -4.59
N GLN A 153 -22.64 -4.81 -3.41
CA GLN A 153 -23.33 -5.02 -2.13
C GLN A 153 -24.08 -3.79 -1.61
N ARG A 154 -23.82 -2.60 -2.15
CA ARG A 154 -24.51 -1.36 -1.76
C ARG A 154 -25.68 -1.00 -2.66
N LYS A 155 -25.88 -1.70 -3.78
CA LYS A 155 -27.02 -1.46 -4.67
C LYS A 155 -28.33 -1.68 -3.88
N PRO A 156 -29.25 -0.71 -3.83
CA PRO A 156 -30.57 -0.95 -3.29
C PRO A 156 -31.24 -2.05 -4.13
N THR A 157 -31.78 -3.07 -3.48
CA THR A 157 -32.67 -4.04 -4.13
C THR A 157 -33.89 -3.26 -4.61
N ALA A 158 -33.99 -3.08 -5.92
CA ALA A 158 -35.14 -2.48 -6.60
C ALA A 158 -36.37 -3.38 -6.48
#